data_AF-A0A7Z9I368-F1
#
_entry.id   AF-A0A7Z9I368-F1
#
_cell.length_a   1.000
_cell.length_b   1.000
_cell.length_c   1.000
_cell.angle_alpha   90.00
_cell.angle_beta   90.00
_cell.angle_gamma   90.00
#
_symmetry.space_group_name_H-M   'P 1'
#
loop_
_entity.id
_entity.type
_entity.pdbx_description
1 polymer ?
#
loop_
_entity_poly.entity_id
_entity_poly.type
_entity_poly.pdbx_seq_one_letter_code
_entity_poly.pdbx_strand_id
1 'polypeptide(L)'
;MSRFHGLDGLSSGLTIVALAFLATLCCLQDQNALLLLNLVLLGTTLGFWTFNRPPASIFMGDSGSLFLGYSLAVLSLWATEIPRKGQTILPLLILAIPILDS
;
A
#
# COMPACT_ATOMS: atom_id res chain seq x y z
N MET A 1 26.00 9.30 0.66
CA MET A 1 25.27 8.34 1.52
C MET A 1 24.51 9.09 2.61
N SER A 2 23.34 9.64 2.31
CA SER A 2 22.50 10.29 3.34
C SER A 2 21.03 10.54 2.98
N ARG A 3 20.53 10.16 1.79
CA ARG A 3 19.15 10.49 1.39
C ARG A 3 18.11 9.37 1.53
N PHE A 4 18.50 8.10 1.55
CA PHE A 4 17.54 6.99 1.52
C PHE A 4 17.00 6.57 2.89
N HIS A 5 17.77 6.69 3.98
CA HIS A 5 17.35 6.12 5.28
C HIS A 5 16.30 6.94 6.03
N GLY A 6 15.96 8.15 5.56
CA GLY A 6 14.82 8.95 6.05
C GLY A 6 13.52 8.72 5.27
N LEU A 7 13.61 8.09 4.09
CA LEU A 7 12.49 7.80 3.18
C LEU A 7 11.80 6.47 3.50
N ASP A 8 12.49 5.51 4.12
CA ASP A 8 11.95 4.18 4.41
C ASP A 8 10.69 4.21 5.29
N GLY A 9 10.67 5.09 6.30
CA GLY A 9 9.49 5.29 7.15
C GLY A 9 8.34 5.99 6.44
N LEU A 10 8.65 6.92 5.52
CA LEU A 10 7.67 7.68 4.75
C LEU A 10 6.98 6.79 3.70
N SER A 11 7.77 5.97 3.01
CA SER A 11 7.29 4.98 2.04
C SER A 11 6.30 3.99 2.69
N SER A 12 6.65 3.46 3.88
CA SER A 12 5.75 2.56 4.61
C SER A 12 4.42 3.24 5.00
N GLY A 13 4.47 4.51 5.42
CA GLY A 13 3.28 5.29 5.76
C GLY A 13 2.37 5.53 4.55
N LEU A 14 2.94 5.87 3.40
CA LEU A 14 2.20 6.05 2.15
C LEU A 14 1.54 4.73 1.69
N THR A 15 2.25 3.59 1.78
CA THR A 15 1.66 2.28 1.47
C THR A 15 0.50 1.92 2.39
N ILE A 16 0.54 2.28 3.68
CA ILE A 16 -0.58 2.04 4.61
C ILE A 16 -1.81 2.84 4.21
N VAL A 17 -1.65 4.12 3.87
CA VAL A 17 -2.76 4.98 3.42
C VAL A 17 -3.37 4.44 2.11
N ALA A 18 -2.51 4.02 1.18
CA ALA A 18 -2.91 3.41 -0.08
C ALA A 18 -3.68 2.09 0.10
N LEU A 19 -3.17 1.18 0.94
CA LEU A 19 -3.85 -0.09 1.26
C LEU A 19 -5.18 0.14 1.98
N ALA A 20 -5.28 1.14 2.87
CA ALA A 20 -6.53 1.50 3.53
C ALA A 20 -7.59 1.95 2.52
N PHE A 21 -7.18 2.75 1.52
CA PHE A 21 -8.06 3.21 0.46
C PHE A 21 -8.51 2.06 -0.46
N LEU A 22 -7.60 1.14 -0.81
CA LEU A 22 -7.96 -0.06 -1.57
C LEU A 22 -8.91 -0.98 -0.79
N ALA A 23 -8.72 -1.12 0.52
CA ALA A 23 -9.62 -1.90 1.38
C ALA A 23 -11.03 -1.29 1.42
N THR A 24 -11.18 0.04 1.53
CA THR A 24 -12.51 0.67 1.49
C THR A 24 -13.19 0.47 0.14
N LEU A 25 -12.44 0.56 -0.97
CA LEU A 25 -12.97 0.29 -2.31
C LEU A 25 -13.42 -1.17 -2.48
N CYS A 26 -12.62 -2.13 -2.04
CA CYS A 26 -12.98 -3.55 -2.10
C CYS A 26 -14.24 -3.84 -1.28
N CYS A 27 -14.42 -3.14 -0.15
CA CYS A 27 -15.62 -3.21 0.67
C CYS A 27 -16.86 -2.68 -0.10
N LEU A 28 -16.73 -1.56 -0.81
CA LEU A 28 -17.81 -1.00 -1.65
C LEU A 28 -18.13 -1.84 -2.89
N GLN A 29 -17.17 -2.63 -3.35
CA GLN A 29 -17.31 -3.52 -4.51
C GLN A 29 -17.76 -4.93 -4.14
N ASP A 30 -18.04 -5.21 -2.85
CA ASP A 30 -18.41 -6.54 -2.34
C ASP A 30 -17.37 -7.63 -2.65
N GLN A 31 -16.09 -7.25 -2.80
CA GLN A 31 -14.99 -8.16 -3.13
C GLN A 31 -14.30 -8.68 -1.87
N ASN A 32 -14.93 -9.63 -1.20
CA ASN A 32 -14.43 -10.15 0.09
C ASN A 32 -13.03 -10.77 0.01
N ALA A 33 -12.68 -11.41 -1.10
CA ALA A 33 -11.35 -12.03 -1.28
C ALA A 33 -10.23 -10.97 -1.35
N LEU A 34 -10.44 -9.91 -2.13
CA LEU A 34 -9.50 -8.80 -2.28
C LEU A 34 -9.42 -7.94 -1.02
N LEU A 35 -10.56 -7.74 -0.34
CA LEU A 35 -10.63 -7.06 0.95
C LEU A 35 -9.77 -7.75 2.01
N LEU A 36 -9.89 -9.08 2.15
CA LEU A 36 -9.09 -9.85 3.11
C LEU A 36 -7.59 -9.71 2.82
N LEU A 37 -7.20 -9.80 1.55
CA LEU A 37 -5.80 -9.70 1.14
C LEU A 37 -5.24 -8.30 1.43
N ASN A 38 -5.99 -7.24 1.11
CA ASN A 38 -5.63 -5.87 1.45
C ASN A 38 -5.52 -5.66 2.97
N LEU A 39 -6.43 -6.22 3.77
CA LEU A 39 -6.38 -6.11 5.23
C LEU A 39 -5.18 -6.84 5.84
N VAL A 40 -4.81 -8.01 5.32
CA VAL A 40 -3.60 -8.74 5.76
C VAL A 40 -2.36 -7.90 5.47
N LEU A 41 -2.23 -7.36 4.25
CA LEU A 41 -1.09 -6.50 3.90
C LEU A 41 -1.06 -5.21 4.73
N LEU A 42 -2.21 -4.59 4.96
CA LEU A 42 -2.34 -3.42 5.82
C LEU A 42 -1.92 -3.74 7.26
N GLY A 43 -2.33 -4.89 7.80
CA GLY A 43 -1.93 -5.35 9.13
C GLY A 43 -0.42 -5.59 9.25
N THR A 44 0.18 -6.25 8.24
CA THR A 44 1.64 -6.50 8.22
C THR A 44 2.45 -5.21 8.11
N THR A 45 1.99 -4.25 7.30
CA THR A 45 2.66 -2.94 7.13
C THR A 45 2.48 -2.03 8.33
N LEU A 46 1.30 -2.03 8.98
CA LEU A 46 1.10 -1.37 10.27
C LEU A 46 2.00 -1.97 11.36
N GLY A 47 2.09 -3.30 11.43
CA GLY A 47 3.00 -3.99 12.33
C GLY A 47 4.45 -3.55 12.10
N PHE A 48 4.92 -3.61 10.85
CA PHE A 48 6.25 -3.14 10.46
C PHE A 48 6.49 -1.67 10.85
N TRP A 49 5.53 -0.78 10.60
CA TRP A 49 5.64 0.64 10.93
C TRP A 49 5.87 0.89 12.43
N THR A 50 5.25 0.09 13.31
CA THR A 50 5.51 0.20 14.76
C THR A 50 6.95 -0.14 15.14
N PHE A 51 7.59 -1.08 14.43
CA PHE A 51 9.02 -1.44 14.62
C PHE A 51 9.98 -0.52 13.86
N ASN A 52 9.48 0.27 12.91
CA ASN A 52 10.24 1.26 12.15
C ASN A 52 10.38 2.61 12.89
N ARG A 53 9.53 2.88 13.89
CA ARG A 53 9.63 4.10 14.72
C ARG A 53 10.94 4.14 15.52
N PRO A 54 11.57 5.33 15.68
CA PRO A 54 12.83 5.45 16.42
C PRO A 54 12.67 5.06 17.90
N PRO A 55 13.57 4.22 18.47
CA PRO A 55 14.75 3.62 17.85
C PRO A 55 14.38 2.47 16.90
N ALA A 56 14.67 2.62 15.60
CA ALA A 56 14.23 1.69 14.57
C ALA A 56 14.87 0.31 14.79
N SER A 57 14.04 -0.70 15.00
CA SER A 57 14.48 -2.07 15.28
C SER A 57 14.57 -2.93 14.03
N ILE A 58 13.85 -2.56 12.96
CA ILE A 58 13.77 -3.32 11.72
C ILE A 58 13.80 -2.35 10.54
N PHE A 59 14.82 -2.46 9.70
CA PHE A 59 14.93 -1.74 8.43
C PHE A 59 14.20 -2.51 7.34
N MET A 60 13.52 -1.78 6.46
CA MET A 60 12.72 -2.36 5.38
C MET A 60 13.60 -3.06 4.33
N GLY A 61 14.77 -2.47 4.08
CA GLY A 61 15.68 -2.87 3.01
C GLY A 61 15.06 -2.69 1.62
N ASP A 62 15.89 -2.81 0.58
CA ASP A 62 15.44 -2.66 -0.80
C ASP A 62 14.45 -3.75 -1.24
N SER A 63 14.56 -4.96 -0.67
CA SER A 63 13.65 -6.05 -1.00
C SER A 63 12.24 -5.86 -0.42
N GLY A 64 12.12 -5.26 0.77
CA GLY A 64 10.83 -5.05 1.42
C GLY A 64 10.00 -3.95 0.75
N SER A 65 10.66 -2.84 0.35
CA SER A 65 10.00 -1.74 -0.37
C SER A 65 9.50 -2.18 -1.74
N LEU A 66 10.33 -2.91 -2.50
CA LEU A 66 9.93 -3.46 -3.80
C LEU A 66 8.78 -4.46 -3.71
N PHE A 67 8.79 -5.35 -2.71
CA PHE A 67 7.71 -6.32 -2.50
C PHE A 67 6.37 -5.62 -2.21
N LEU A 68 6.36 -4.61 -1.33
CA LEU A 68 5.14 -3.86 -1.04
C LEU A 68 4.66 -3.05 -2.25
N GLY A 69 5.56 -2.36 -2.94
CA GLY A 69 5.22 -1.60 -4.15
C GLY A 69 4.61 -2.50 -5.24
N TYR A 70 5.22 -3.67 -5.48
CA TYR A 70 4.69 -4.65 -6.43
C TYR A 70 3.31 -5.19 -6.00
N SER A 71 3.16 -5.57 -4.73
CA SER A 71 1.88 -6.08 -4.21
C SER A 71 0.77 -5.06 -4.35
N LEU A 72 1.07 -3.78 -4.07
CA LEU A 72 0.12 -2.69 -4.17
C LEU A 72 -0.30 -2.44 -5.63
N ALA A 73 0.66 -2.47 -6.56
CA ALA A 73 0.38 -2.33 -8.00
C ALA A 73 -0.55 -3.45 -8.50
N VAL A 74 -0.28 -4.71 -8.14
CA VAL A 74 -1.11 -5.86 -8.52
C VAL A 74 -2.52 -5.75 -7.95
N LEU A 75 -2.65 -5.42 -6.65
CA LEU A 75 -3.94 -5.27 -6.00
C LEU A 75 -4.77 -4.11 -6.56
N SER A 76 -4.10 -3.00 -6.89
CA SER A 76 -4.75 -1.86 -7.53
C SER A 76 -5.35 -2.23 -8.89
N LEU A 77 -4.58 -2.96 -9.73
CA LEU A 77 -5.07 -3.41 -11.01
C LEU A 77 -6.27 -4.35 -10.83
N TRP A 78 -6.16 -5.33 -9.92
CA TRP A 78 -7.23 -6.29 -9.66
C TRP A 78 -8.51 -5.66 -9.10
N ALA A 79 -8.40 -4.64 -8.24
CA ALA A 79 -9.54 -3.88 -7.75
C ALA A 79 -10.21 -3.02 -8.84
N THR A 80 -9.49 -2.69 -9.92
CA THR A 80 -9.99 -1.87 -11.03
C THR A 80 -10.65 -2.70 -12.13
N GLU A 81 -10.29 -3.98 -12.26
CA GLU A 81 -10.83 -4.91 -13.27
C GLU A 81 -12.30 -5.29 -13.06
N ILE A 82 -12.91 -5.03 -11.90
CA ILE A 82 -14.32 -5.37 -11.64
C ILE A 82 -15.20 -4.15 -11.93
N PRO A 83 -15.93 -4.12 -13.07
CA PRO A 83 -16.55 -2.90 -13.58
C PRO A 83 -17.89 -2.67 -12.90
N ARG A 84 -17.91 -1.95 -11.76
CA ARG A 84 -19.12 -1.25 -11.28
C ARG A 84 -19.09 0.16 -11.87
N LYS A 85 -20.07 0.47 -12.74
CA LYS A 85 -20.19 1.75 -13.45
C LYS A 85 -19.98 2.95 -12.50
N GLY A 86 -18.82 3.62 -12.58
CA GLY A 86 -18.63 4.97 -12.02
C GLY A 86 -17.38 5.25 -11.18
N GLN A 87 -16.52 4.27 -10.83
CA GLN A 87 -15.38 4.53 -9.91
C GLN A 87 -13.98 4.18 -10.44
N THR A 88 -13.83 3.87 -11.73
CA THR A 88 -12.62 3.21 -12.28
C THR A 88 -11.34 4.07 -12.28
N ILE A 89 -11.39 5.40 -12.08
CA ILE A 89 -10.21 6.28 -12.25
C ILE A 89 -9.70 6.86 -10.91
N LEU A 90 -10.57 7.00 -9.90
CA LEU A 90 -10.21 7.60 -8.61
C LEU A 90 -9.10 6.86 -7.83
N PRO A 91 -9.13 5.52 -7.72
CA PRO A 91 -8.13 4.77 -6.95
C PRO A 91 -6.74 4.88 -7.59
N LEU A 92 -6.70 4.78 -8.92
CA LEU A 92 -5.47 4.83 -9.70
C LEU A 92 -4.75 6.18 -9.54
N LEU A 93 -5.52 7.28 -9.47
CA LEU A 93 -4.97 8.63 -9.35
C LEU A 93 -4.43 8.94 -7.95
N ILE A 94 -5.08 8.41 -6.90
CA ILE A 94 -4.60 8.52 -5.52
C ILE A 94 -3.35 7.65 -5.30
N LEU A 95 -3.25 6.51 -6.01
CA LEU A 95 -2.10 5.60 -5.95
C LEU A 95 -0.93 6.02 -6.82
N ALA A 96 -1.15 6.84 -7.84
CA ALA A 96 -0.07 7.39 -8.66
C ALA A 96 0.92 8.22 -7.83
N ILE A 97 0.45 8.90 -6.77
CA ILE A 97 1.31 9.73 -5.90
C ILE A 97 2.31 8.84 -5.12
N PRO A 98 1.89 7.78 -4.38
CA PRO A 98 2.81 6.83 -3.76
C PRO A 98 3.77 6.13 -4.74
N ILE A 99 3.31 5.80 -5.96
CA ILE A 99 4.11 5.08 -6.96
C ILE A 99 5.17 6.00 -7.59
N LEU A 100 4.89 7.29 -7.74
CA LEU A 100 5.86 8.26 -8.24
C LEU A 100 6.88 8.72 -7.18
N ASP A 101 6.54 8.59 -5.90
CA ASP A 101 7.41 8.97 -4.78
C ASP A 101 8.23 7.79 -4.20
N SER A 102 7.99 6.56 -4.70
CA SER A 102 8.75 5.34 -4.37
C SER A 102 9.97 5.14 -5.26
#